data_AF-A0A976H2T2-F1
#
_entry.id   AF-A0A976H2T2-F1
#
_cell.length_a   1.000
_cell.length_b   1.000
_cell.length_c   1.000
_cell.angle_alpha   90.00
_cell.angle_beta   90.00
_cell.angle_gamma   90.00
#
_symmetry.space_group_name_H-M   'P 1'
#
loop_
_entity.id
_entity.type
_entity.pdbx_description
1 polymer ?
#
loop_
_entity_poly.entity_id
_entity_poly.type
_entity_poly.pdbx_seq_one_letter_code
_entity_poly.pdbx_strand_id
1 'polypeptide(L)'
;MRGQAQWQNRIMKNLTSVVTLSGGTADYEDRDSAPLFLEEGDVVTTGVADATWPGWVWAESPEGTKGYVPEEILQSLGGGYFRVTASYDPTVLSLKRGDVLESARQIHRWHWCRNEQGNCGWVADYLLREIV
;
A
#
# COMPACT_ATOMS: atom_id res chain seq x y z
N MET A 1 27.64 4.52 -0.94
CA MET A 1 26.60 3.72 -0.27
C MET A 1 25.96 4.51 0.87
N ARG A 2 25.12 5.50 0.56
CA ARG A 2 24.29 6.27 1.52
C ARG A 2 23.10 6.83 0.74
N GLY A 3 22.01 6.07 0.65
CA GLY A 3 20.82 6.47 -0.11
C GLY A 3 19.48 6.11 0.55
N GLN A 4 19.47 5.12 1.45
CA GLN A 4 18.23 4.63 2.06
C GLN A 4 17.72 5.48 3.25
N ALA A 5 18.54 6.38 3.80
CA ALA A 5 18.20 7.13 5.01
C ALA A 5 17.44 8.46 4.76
N GLN A 6 17.31 8.91 3.51
CA GLN A 6 16.63 10.19 3.20
C GLN A 6 15.20 10.04 2.65
N TRP A 7 14.78 8.82 2.29
CA TRP A 7 13.46 8.54 1.74
C TRP A 7 12.33 8.63 2.77
N GLN A 8 12.61 8.29 4.03
CA GLN A 8 11.62 8.33 5.11
C GLN A 8 11.12 9.77 5.39
N ASN A 9 11.91 10.82 5.14
CA ASN A 9 11.65 12.15 5.72
C ASN A 9 10.80 13.12 4.89
N ARG A 10 10.39 12.78 3.66
CA ARG A 10 9.72 13.77 2.77
C ARG A 10 8.22 13.57 2.59
N ILE A 11 7.70 12.38 2.87
CA ILE A 11 6.25 12.06 2.81
C ILE A 11 5.60 12.20 4.20
N MET A 12 6.39 12.28 5.28
CA MET A 12 5.93 12.33 6.68
C MET A 12 5.38 13.69 7.17
N LYS A 13 5.06 14.65 6.29
CA LYS A 13 4.92 16.04 6.77
C LYS A 13 3.53 16.59 7.05
N ASN A 14 2.40 15.91 6.80
CA ASN A 14 1.10 16.55 7.11
C ASN A 14 -0.12 15.61 7.21
N LEU A 15 -0.03 14.52 7.98
CA LEU A 15 -1.24 13.86 8.48
C LEU A 15 -1.01 13.49 9.94
N THR A 16 -1.87 13.99 10.82
CA THR A 16 -1.88 13.73 12.25
C THR A 16 -1.90 12.21 12.48
N SER A 17 -0.73 11.62 12.74
CA SER A 17 -0.59 10.18 12.97
C SER A 17 -1.28 9.83 14.28
N VAL A 18 -2.55 9.41 14.21
CA VAL A 18 -3.14 8.64 15.29
C VAL A 18 -2.52 7.25 15.16
N VAL A 19 -1.45 7.00 15.93
CA VAL A 19 -0.84 5.69 16.01
C VAL A 19 -1.82 4.79 16.75
N THR A 20 -2.62 4.03 16.00
CA THR A 20 -3.54 3.05 16.58
C THR A 20 -2.84 1.71 16.66
N LEU A 21 -2.76 1.16 17.87
CA LEU A 21 -2.30 -0.21 18.10
C LEU A 21 -3.40 -1.18 17.68
N SER A 22 -3.07 -2.04 16.73
CA SER A 22 -3.99 -3.05 16.22
C SER A 22 -3.43 -4.45 16.42
N GLY A 23 -4.29 -5.37 16.88
CA GLY A 23 -3.98 -6.79 16.99
C GLY A 23 -4.38 -7.55 15.73
N GLY A 24 -3.46 -8.33 15.16
CA GLY A 24 -3.77 -9.26 14.08
C GLY A 24 -4.76 -10.34 14.54
N THR A 25 -5.85 -10.54 13.80
CA THR A 25 -6.92 -11.48 14.20
C THR A 25 -6.78 -12.87 13.59
N ALA A 26 -5.99 -13.02 12.51
CA ALA A 26 -5.75 -14.27 11.80
C ALA A 26 -4.35 -14.30 11.16
N ASP A 27 -3.91 -15.50 10.78
CA ASP A 27 -2.68 -15.68 10.01
C ASP A 27 -2.93 -15.31 8.53
N TYR A 28 -2.08 -14.46 7.95
CA TYR A 28 -2.18 -14.05 6.56
C TYR A 28 -0.78 -13.96 5.93
N GLU A 29 -0.60 -14.59 4.77
CA GLU A 29 0.58 -14.47 3.92
C GLU A 29 0.11 -14.19 2.50
N ASP A 30 0.67 -13.14 1.89
CA ASP A 30 0.51 -12.91 0.46
C ASP A 30 1.33 -13.95 -0.31
N ARG A 31 0.64 -14.67 -1.20
CA ARG A 31 1.22 -15.77 -1.98
C ARG A 31 1.44 -15.40 -3.43
N ASP A 32 0.97 -14.23 -3.89
CA ASP A 32 1.07 -13.86 -5.29
C ASP A 32 2.33 -13.04 -5.60
N SER A 33 3.17 -13.67 -6.40
CA SER A 33 4.56 -13.31 -6.61
C SER A 33 4.69 -12.32 -7.77
N ALA A 34 4.58 -11.02 -7.48
CA ALA A 34 5.28 -9.90 -8.14
C ALA A 34 4.62 -8.56 -7.76
N PRO A 35 4.93 -8.00 -6.59
CA PRO A 35 4.40 -6.71 -6.20
C PRO A 35 4.74 -5.62 -7.24
N LEU A 36 3.71 -4.95 -7.77
CA LEU A 36 3.88 -3.79 -8.65
C LEU A 36 4.30 -2.56 -7.83
N PHE A 37 5.61 -2.36 -7.71
CA PHE A 37 6.17 -1.13 -7.13
C PHE A 37 6.02 0.01 -8.14
N LEU A 38 5.58 1.17 -7.65
CA LEU A 38 5.45 2.38 -8.46
C LEU A 38 6.22 3.53 -7.84
N GLU A 39 6.89 4.31 -8.67
CA GLU A 39 7.51 5.58 -8.30
C GLU A 39 6.72 6.78 -8.83
N GLU A 40 6.82 7.92 -8.14
CA GLU A 40 6.25 9.17 -8.63
C GLU A 40 6.83 9.52 -10.00
N GLY A 41 5.94 9.71 -10.99
CA GLY A 41 6.29 10.02 -12.36
C GLY A 41 6.24 8.83 -13.31
N ASP A 42 6.12 7.60 -12.79
CA ASP A 42 5.94 6.41 -13.61
C ASP A 42 4.67 6.50 -14.45
N VAL A 43 4.66 5.79 -15.58
CA VAL A 43 3.49 5.71 -16.45
C VAL A 43 3.03 4.26 -16.51
N VAL A 44 1.78 4.06 -16.13
CA VAL A 44 1.11 2.76 -16.14
C VAL A 44 -0.10 2.78 -17.05
N THR A 45 -0.55 1.60 -17.45
CA THR A 45 -1.85 1.43 -18.08
C THR A 45 -2.80 0.79 -17.08
N THR A 46 -4.07 1.17 -17.11
CA THR A 46 -5.08 0.51 -16.25
C THR A 46 -6.19 -0.04 -17.12
N GLY A 47 -6.76 -1.17 -16.67
CA GLY A 47 -8.00 -1.69 -17.22
C GLY A 47 -9.22 -0.87 -16.77
N VAL A 48 -10.40 -1.48 -16.90
CA VAL A 48 -11.62 -0.97 -16.27
C VAL A 48 -11.43 -1.02 -14.75
N ALA A 49 -11.84 0.04 -14.04
CA ALA A 49 -11.80 0.07 -12.57
C ALA A 49 -12.51 -1.16 -11.99
N ASP A 50 -11.94 -1.76 -10.95
CA ASP A 50 -12.52 -2.97 -10.36
C ASP A 50 -13.79 -2.60 -9.60
N ALA A 51 -14.93 -3.09 -10.07
CA ALA A 51 -16.22 -2.86 -9.41
C ALA A 51 -16.29 -3.53 -8.02
N THR A 52 -15.42 -4.51 -7.76
CA THR A 52 -15.34 -5.27 -6.50
C THR A 52 -14.66 -4.47 -5.40
N TRP A 53 -13.69 -3.62 -5.76
CA TRP A 53 -12.86 -2.86 -4.82
C TRP A 53 -12.85 -1.38 -5.19
N PRO A 54 -13.87 -0.61 -4.75
CA PRO A 54 -13.96 0.82 -5.07
C PRO A 54 -12.69 1.56 -4.62
N GLY A 55 -12.07 2.31 -5.53
CA GLY A 55 -10.82 3.04 -5.28
C GLY A 55 -9.55 2.28 -5.64
N TRP A 56 -9.65 0.98 -5.96
CA TRP A 56 -8.52 0.19 -6.46
C TRP A 56 -8.68 -0.08 -7.95
N VAL A 57 -7.58 0.06 -8.69
CA VAL A 57 -7.53 -0.29 -10.11
C VAL A 57 -6.43 -1.30 -10.37
N TRP A 58 -6.70 -2.20 -11.31
CA TRP A 58 -5.70 -3.11 -11.81
C TRP A 58 -4.83 -2.39 -12.83
N ALA A 59 -3.58 -2.12 -12.45
CA ALA A 59 -2.60 -1.44 -13.27
C ALA A 59 -1.53 -2.40 -13.78
N GLU A 60 -0.96 -2.05 -14.93
CA GLU A 60 0.12 -2.76 -15.59
C GLU A 60 1.25 -1.77 -15.92
N SER A 61 2.45 -2.10 -15.45
CA SER A 61 3.67 -1.36 -15.75
C SER A 61 4.15 -1.64 -17.18
N PRO A 62 4.98 -0.76 -17.75
CA PRO A 62 5.60 -0.99 -19.07
C PRO A 62 6.39 -2.32 -19.16
N GLU A 63 6.90 -2.80 -18.02
CA GLU A 63 7.64 -4.06 -17.88
C GLU A 63 6.73 -5.29 -17.81
N GLY A 64 5.40 -5.10 -17.85
CA GLY A 64 4.40 -6.17 -17.78
C GLY A 64 4.07 -6.64 -16.36
N THR A 65 4.57 -5.95 -15.32
CA THR A 65 4.20 -6.23 -13.93
C THR A 65 2.81 -5.69 -13.66
N LYS A 66 1.94 -6.50 -13.04
CA LYS A 66 0.54 -6.14 -12.81
C LYS A 66 0.22 -6.16 -11.32
N GLY A 67 -0.63 -5.25 -10.87
CA GLY A 67 -1.04 -5.22 -9.47
C GLY A 67 -2.16 -4.22 -9.21
N TYR A 68 -2.76 -4.35 -8.03
CA TYR A 68 -3.73 -3.38 -7.54
C TYR A 68 -3.02 -2.13 -7.04
N VAL A 69 -3.45 -0.99 -7.55
CA VAL A 69 -2.94 0.32 -7.16
C VAL A 69 -4.10 1.25 -6.81
N PRO A 70 -3.92 2.17 -5.85
CA PRO A 70 -4.95 3.14 -5.51
C PRO A 70 -5.20 4.09 -6.69
N GLU A 71 -6.45 4.33 -7.05
CA GLU A 71 -6.78 5.28 -8.12
C GLU A 71 -6.39 6.72 -7.76
N GLU A 72 -6.33 7.03 -6.45
CA GLU A 72 -5.96 8.36 -5.93
C GLU A 72 -4.53 8.79 -6.28
N ILE A 73 -3.64 7.84 -6.57
CA ILE A 73 -2.25 8.11 -6.97
C ILE A 73 -2.06 8.11 -8.49
N LEU A 74 -3.14 7.99 -9.26
CA LEU A 74 -3.10 7.94 -10.71
C LEU A 74 -3.74 9.17 -11.33
N GLN A 75 -2.97 9.85 -12.18
CA GLN A 75 -3.44 10.96 -12.98
C GLN A 75 -3.61 10.50 -14.43
N SER A 76 -4.83 10.55 -14.96
CA SER A 76 -5.07 10.19 -16.36
C SER A 76 -4.32 11.11 -17.32
N LEU A 77 -3.56 10.52 -18.24
CA LEU A 77 -2.92 11.19 -19.36
C LEU A 77 -3.76 11.11 -20.65
N GLY A 78 -4.89 10.39 -20.61
CA GLY A 78 -5.70 10.06 -21.77
C GLY A 78 -5.24 8.78 -22.48
N GLY A 79 -6.11 8.21 -23.31
CA GLY A 79 -5.79 7.01 -24.11
C GLY A 79 -5.52 5.73 -23.31
N GLY A 80 -5.98 5.66 -22.04
CA GLY A 80 -5.74 4.51 -21.15
C GLY A 80 -4.42 4.55 -20.39
N TYR A 81 -3.64 5.64 -20.52
CA TYR A 81 -2.40 5.86 -19.80
C TYR A 81 -2.62 6.72 -18.56
N PHE A 82 -1.89 6.41 -17.51
CA PHE A 82 -1.95 7.11 -16.22
C PHE A 82 -0.54 7.38 -15.72
N ARG A 83 -0.33 8.60 -15.22
CA ARG A 83 0.90 9.00 -14.54
C ARG A 83 0.72 8.78 -13.05
N VAL A 84 1.68 8.12 -12.43
CA VAL A 84 1.77 7.95 -10.99
C VAL A 84 2.16 9.29 -10.35
N THR A 85 1.35 9.77 -9.43
CA THR A 85 1.58 11.05 -8.72
C THR A 85 2.20 10.87 -7.34
N ALA A 86 2.27 9.63 -6.84
CA ALA A 86 2.93 9.29 -5.59
C ALA A 86 3.43 7.85 -5.63
N SER A 87 4.63 7.60 -5.10
CA SER A 87 5.18 6.24 -4.99
C SER A 87 4.24 5.33 -4.19
N TYR A 88 4.14 4.08 -4.61
CA TYR A 88 3.32 3.06 -3.98
C TYR A 88 4.08 1.75 -3.82
N ASP A 89 4.07 1.28 -2.58
CA ASP A 89 4.62 -0.01 -2.18
C ASP A 89 3.44 -0.95 -1.88
N PRO A 90 3.18 -1.95 -2.72
CA PRO A 90 2.09 -2.92 -2.51
C PRO A 90 2.45 -4.02 -1.50
N THR A 91 3.61 -3.95 -0.82
CA THR A 91 4.04 -4.98 0.13
C THR A 91 2.95 -5.24 1.15
N VAL A 92 2.50 -6.50 1.25
CA VAL A 92 1.54 -6.93 2.24
C VAL A 92 2.29 -7.49 3.45
N LEU A 93 1.90 -7.07 4.65
CA LEU A 93 2.55 -7.52 5.87
C LEU A 93 2.03 -8.91 6.22
N SER A 94 2.93 -9.88 6.38
CA SER A 94 2.56 -11.18 6.96
C SER A 94 2.18 -11.00 8.41
N LEU A 95 1.02 -11.54 8.78
CA LEU A 95 0.46 -11.41 10.12
C LEU A 95 0.36 -12.77 10.78
N LYS A 96 0.61 -12.79 12.08
CA LYS A 96 0.17 -13.85 12.96
C LYS A 96 -0.89 -13.33 13.91
N ARG A 97 -1.82 -14.21 14.27
CA ARG A 97 -2.81 -13.88 15.29
C ARG A 97 -2.11 -13.45 16.59
N GLY A 98 -2.46 -12.27 17.08
CA GLY A 98 -1.89 -11.67 18.29
C GLY A 98 -0.71 -10.73 18.04
N ASP A 99 -0.25 -10.57 16.81
CA ASP A 99 0.77 -9.56 16.47
C ASP A 99 0.24 -8.15 16.78
N VAL A 100 1.07 -7.35 17.46
CA VAL A 100 0.82 -5.93 17.71
C VAL A 100 1.43 -5.11 16.58
N LEU A 101 0.60 -4.27 15.98
CA LEU A 101 0.96 -3.46 14.82
C LEU A 101 0.69 -1.99 15.09
N GLU A 102 1.60 -1.14 14.63
CA GLU A 102 1.42 0.30 14.57
C GLU A 102 0.87 0.67 13.19
N SER A 103 -0.37 1.17 13.12
CA SER A 103 -0.93 1.70 11.87
C SER A 103 -0.43 3.12 11.61
N ALA A 104 0.19 3.34 10.45
CA ALA A 104 0.76 4.63 10.05
C ALA A 104 -0.07 5.37 8.99
N ARG A 105 -0.74 4.65 8.08
CA ARG A 105 -1.60 5.19 7.02
C ARG A 105 -2.78 4.25 6.77
N GLN A 106 -3.89 4.80 6.28
CA GLN A 106 -5.01 4.03 5.76
C GLN A 106 -5.36 4.47 4.32
N ILE A 107 -5.65 3.52 3.43
CA ILE A 107 -6.18 3.74 2.07
C ILE A 107 -7.27 2.69 1.85
N HIS A 108 -8.49 3.10 1.48
CA HIS A 108 -9.59 2.19 1.08
C HIS A 108 -9.72 0.93 1.97
N ARG A 109 -9.75 1.10 3.31
CA ARG A 109 -9.84 0.00 4.31
C ARG A 109 -8.61 -0.90 4.42
N TRP A 110 -7.48 -0.49 3.85
CA TRP A 110 -6.17 -1.09 4.08
C TRP A 110 -5.31 -0.15 4.91
N HIS A 111 -4.55 -0.71 5.84
CA HIS A 111 -3.68 0.03 6.75
C HIS A 111 -2.23 -0.33 6.47
N TRP A 112 -1.39 0.67 6.24
CA TRP A 112 0.06 0.49 6.24
C TRP A 112 0.52 0.37 7.68
N CYS A 113 0.90 -0.84 8.06
CA CYS A 113 1.24 -1.21 9.41
C CYS A 113 2.73 -1.52 9.55
N ARG A 114 3.27 -1.30 10.74
CA ARG A 114 4.60 -1.74 11.14
C ARG A 114 4.49 -2.70 12.32
N ASN A 115 5.16 -3.85 12.24
CA ASN A 115 5.23 -4.79 13.36
C ASN A 115 6.43 -4.52 14.29
N GLU A 116 6.47 -5.21 15.44
CA GLU A 116 7.57 -5.09 16.42
C GLU A 116 8.95 -5.46 15.86
N GLN A 117 9.01 -6.29 14.82
CA GLN A 117 10.24 -6.69 14.14
C GLN A 117 10.74 -5.60 13.17
N GLY A 118 9.97 -4.54 12.96
CA GLY A 118 10.28 -3.44 12.05
C GLY A 118 9.85 -3.65 10.61
N ASN A 119 9.18 -4.76 10.29
CA ASN A 119 8.63 -5.00 8.96
C ASN A 119 7.41 -4.12 8.74
N CYS A 120 7.27 -3.59 7.52
CA CYS A 120 6.15 -2.74 7.13
C CYS A 120 5.39 -3.38 5.97
N GLY A 121 4.08 -3.14 5.92
CA GLY A 121 3.24 -3.59 4.81
C GLY A 121 1.77 -3.26 5.03
N TRP A 122 0.97 -3.43 3.98
CA TRP A 122 -0.48 -3.27 4.02
C TRP A 122 -1.14 -4.42 4.78
N VAL A 123 -2.18 -4.09 5.52
CA VAL A 123 -3.05 -5.03 6.23
C VAL A 123 -4.50 -4.58 6.06
N ALA A 124 -5.38 -5.49 5.67
CA ALA A 124 -6.79 -5.17 5.55
C ALA A 124 -7.43 -4.88 6.94
N ASP A 125 -8.32 -3.89 7.01
CA ASP A 125 -8.95 -3.43 8.25
C ASP A 125 -9.66 -4.54 9.04
N TYR A 126 -10.28 -5.49 8.35
CA TYR A 126 -11.00 -6.61 8.97
C TYR A 126 -10.06 -7.61 9.67
N LEU A 127 -8.76 -7.58 9.34
CA LEU A 127 -7.72 -8.35 10.04
C LEU A 127 -7.19 -7.61 11.27
N LEU A 128 -7.54 -6.35 11.44
CA LEU A 128 -7.14 -5.51 12.55
C LEU A 128 -8.23 -5.44 13.61
N ARG A 129 -7.80 -5.39 14.86
CA ARG A 129 -8.65 -5.03 15.99
C ARG A 129 -7.95 -3.99 16.83
N GLU A 130 -8.60 -2.86 17.09
CA GLU A 130 -8.06 -1.86 18.01
C GLU A 130 -7.83 -2.47 19.40
N ILE A 131 -6.64 -2.25 19.93
CA ILE A 131 -6.28 -2.58 21.30
C ILE A 131 -6.60 -1.34 22.14
N VAL A 132 -7.74 -1.37 22.83
CA VAL A 132 -8.17 -0.40 23.85
C VAL A 132 -7.94 -0.93 25.26
#